data_AF-A0A959Z892-F1
#
_entry.id   AF-A0A959Z892-F1
#
_cell.length_a   1.000
_cell.length_b   1.000
_cell.length_c   1.000
_cell.angle_alpha   90.00
_cell.angle_beta   90.00
_cell.angle_gamma   90.00
#
_symmetry.space_group_name_H-M   'P 1'
#
loop_
_entity.id
_entity.type
_entity.pdbx_description
1 polymer ?
#
loop_
_entity_poly.entity_id
_entity_poly.type
_entity_poly.pdbx_seq_one_letter_code
_entity_poly.pdbx_strand_id
1 'polypeptide(L)'
;MLWTQAAICFVVWIAFGIWVWRKFGRPGQLSGVGGKWKGILFLFGGAFFFFSGIFALASTGGIQNGQMTIPAWIACAFLGCVFVGMQTLGAAQILAALANETPARSQASQTKEGEQ
;
A
#
# COMPACT_ATOMS: atom_id res chain seq x y z
N MET A 1 -26.62 7.27 -5.44
CA MET A 1 -26.16 7.49 -4.05
C MET A 1 -24.64 7.38 -4.03
N LEU A 2 -23.92 8.51 -4.00
CA LEU A 2 -22.45 8.54 -4.04
C LEU A 2 -21.81 7.69 -2.93
N TRP A 3 -22.40 7.70 -1.74
CA TRP A 3 -21.96 6.88 -0.60
C TRP A 3 -22.01 5.37 -0.86
N THR A 4 -23.04 4.88 -1.55
CA THR A 4 -23.14 3.45 -1.90
C THR A 4 -22.06 3.04 -2.89
N GLN A 5 -21.79 3.87 -3.91
CA GLN A 5 -20.71 3.64 -4.87
C GLN A 5 -19.34 3.63 -4.18
N ALA A 6 -19.12 4.56 -3.25
CA ALA A 6 -17.90 4.63 -2.45
C ALA A 6 -17.74 3.40 -1.54
N ALA A 7 -18.82 2.94 -0.89
CA ALA A 7 -18.80 1.74 -0.07
C ALA A 7 -18.45 0.49 -0.87
N ILE A 8 -19.00 0.33 -2.08
CA ILE A 8 -18.67 -0.80 -2.97
C ILE A 8 -17.19 -0.75 -3.38
N CYS A 9 -16.68 0.41 -3.81
CA CYS A 9 -15.27 0.58 -4.11
C CYS A 9 -14.39 0.22 -2.92
N PHE A 10 -14.75 0.66 -1.72
CA PHE A 10 -14.01 0.38 -0.52
C PHE A 10 -13.92 -1.11 -0.20
N VAL A 11 -15.02 -1.85 -0.34
CA VAL A 11 -15.03 -3.32 -0.18
C VAL A 11 -14.13 -3.99 -1.22
N VAL A 12 -14.19 -3.56 -2.48
CA VAL A 12 -13.33 -4.08 -3.56
C VAL A 12 -11.85 -3.82 -3.24
N TRP A 13 -11.51 -2.62 -2.75
CA TRP A 13 -10.15 -2.27 -2.37
C TRP A 13 -9.63 -3.11 -1.21
N ILE A 14 -10.45 -3.35 -0.18
CA ILE A 14 -10.09 -4.24 0.93
C ILE A 14 -9.84 -5.66 0.42
N ALA A 15 -10.78 -6.22 -0.34
CA ALA A 15 -10.65 -7.57 -0.88
C ALA A 15 -9.39 -7.72 -1.74
N PHE A 16 -9.11 -6.71 -2.58
CA PHE A 16 -7.89 -6.66 -3.39
C PHE A 16 -6.63 -6.57 -2.54
N GLY A 17 -6.59 -5.71 -1.52
CA GLY A 17 -5.45 -5.59 -0.60
C GLY A 17 -5.15 -6.89 0.13
N ILE A 18 -6.18 -7.58 0.63
CA ILE A 18 -6.03 -8.91 1.25
C ILE A 18 -5.46 -9.91 0.24
N TRP A 19 -5.96 -9.91 -0.99
CA TRP A 19 -5.46 -10.79 -2.05
C TRP A 19 -3.98 -10.51 -2.39
N VAL A 20 -3.60 -9.23 -2.55
CA VAL A 20 -2.21 -8.81 -2.79
C VAL A 20 -1.31 -9.24 -1.63
N TRP A 21 -1.74 -9.00 -0.38
CA TRP A 21 -0.99 -9.42 0.80
C TRP A 21 -0.77 -10.92 0.85
N ARG A 22 -1.81 -11.73 0.58
CA ARG A 22 -1.69 -13.18 0.56
C ARG A 22 -0.74 -13.68 -0.53
N LYS A 23 -0.66 -12.99 -1.67
CA LYS A 23 0.17 -13.36 -2.81
C LYS A 23 1.63 -12.91 -2.67
N PHE A 24 1.87 -11.71 -2.17
CA PHE A 24 3.19 -11.05 -2.19
C PHE A 24 3.74 -10.70 -0.80
N GLY A 25 2.94 -10.80 0.27
CA GLY A 25 3.33 -10.46 1.63
C GLY A 25 4.13 -11.53 2.36
N ARG A 26 4.62 -12.58 1.66
CA ARG A 26 5.41 -13.63 2.29
C ARG A 26 6.83 -13.10 2.60
N PRO A 27 7.22 -13.00 3.89
CA PRO A 27 8.54 -12.56 4.29
C PRO A 27 9.57 -13.60 3.82
N GLY A 28 10.33 -13.26 2.79
CA GLY A 28 11.33 -14.16 2.19
C GLY A 28 11.47 -13.99 0.68
N GLN A 29 10.41 -13.57 -0.01
CA GLN A 29 10.44 -13.39 -1.47
C GLN A 29 10.92 -11.99 -1.90
N LEU A 30 10.96 -11.03 -0.97
CA LEU A 30 11.40 -9.64 -1.19
C LEU A 30 12.83 -9.37 -0.69
N SER A 31 13.57 -10.42 -0.32
CA SER A 31 14.91 -10.35 0.31
C SER A 31 16.03 -9.78 -0.59
N GLY A 32 15.75 -9.46 -1.86
CA GLY A 32 16.78 -9.07 -2.83
C GLY A 32 16.88 -7.58 -3.19
N VAL A 33 15.94 -6.71 -2.80
CA VAL A 33 15.86 -5.37 -3.42
C VAL A 33 15.78 -4.24 -2.38
N GLY A 34 16.96 -3.88 -1.86
CA GLY A 34 17.37 -2.59 -1.30
C GLY A 34 16.33 -1.65 -0.67
N GLY A 35 16.31 -1.62 0.66
CA GLY A 35 16.21 -0.39 1.45
C GLY A 35 14.81 0.00 1.94
N LYS A 36 14.71 0.25 3.26
CA LYS A 36 13.57 0.89 3.97
C LYS A 36 12.98 2.09 3.21
N TRP A 37 13.84 2.82 2.50
CA TRP A 37 13.48 3.96 1.66
C TRP A 37 12.55 3.64 0.50
N LYS A 38 12.65 2.45 -0.11
CA LYS A 38 11.72 2.05 -1.18
C LYS A 38 10.31 1.83 -0.65
N GLY A 39 10.18 1.21 0.52
CA GLY A 39 8.87 1.06 1.18
C GLY A 39 8.22 2.41 1.49
N ILE A 40 9.00 3.37 1.99
CA ILE A 40 8.56 4.75 2.21
C ILE A 40 8.16 5.43 0.90
N LEU A 41 8.95 5.26 -0.17
CA LEU A 41 8.64 5.81 -1.48
C LEU A 41 7.35 5.23 -2.08
N PHE A 42 7.10 3.94 -1.90
CA PHE A 42 5.83 3.32 -2.29
C PHE A 42 4.65 3.89 -1.52
N LEU A 43 4.83 4.17 -0.21
CA LEU A 43 3.78 4.75 0.63
C LEU A 43 3.41 6.17 0.20
N PHE A 44 4.40 7.06 0.13
CA PHE A 44 4.16 8.47 -0.23
C PHE A 44 3.87 8.63 -1.72
N GLY A 45 4.56 7.89 -2.59
CA GLY A 45 4.32 7.90 -4.02
C GLY A 45 2.94 7.37 -4.38
N GLY A 46 2.49 6.29 -3.73
CA GLY A 46 1.15 5.76 -3.89
C GLY A 46 0.08 6.76 -3.46
N ALA A 47 0.26 7.40 -2.29
CA ALA A 47 -0.66 8.43 -1.81
C ALA A 47 -0.73 9.62 -2.78
N PHE A 48 0.42 10.16 -3.20
CA PHE A 48 0.46 11.27 -4.15
C PHE A 48 -0.23 10.93 -5.48
N PHE A 49 0.05 9.73 -6.02
CA PHE A 49 -0.59 9.23 -7.24
C PHE A 49 -2.11 9.13 -7.09
N PHE A 50 -2.60 8.60 -5.95
CA PHE A 50 -4.03 8.47 -5.69
C PHE A 50 -4.74 9.81 -5.57
N PHE A 51 -4.19 10.74 -4.77
CA PHE A 51 -4.77 12.07 -4.59
C PHE A 51 -4.76 12.86 -5.90
N SER A 52 -3.66 12.79 -6.67
CA SER A 52 -3.57 13.41 -7.99
C SER A 52 -4.60 12.83 -8.97
N GLY A 53 -4.78 11.50 -8.98
CA GLY A 53 -5.78 10.84 -9.82
C GLY A 53 -7.22 11.20 -9.46
N ILE A 54 -7.55 11.27 -8.16
CA ILE A 54 -8.87 11.74 -7.71
C ILE A 54 -9.09 13.20 -8.08
N PHE A 55 -8.09 14.06 -7.88
CA PHE A 55 -8.17 15.47 -8.24
C PHE A 55 -8.43 15.65 -9.74
N ALA A 56 -7.73 14.90 -10.59
CA ALA A 56 -7.96 14.88 -12.03
C ALA A 56 -9.40 14.44 -12.38
N LEU A 57 -9.91 13.38 -11.74
CA LEU A 57 -11.29 12.92 -11.92
C LEU A 57 -12.32 13.96 -11.51
N ALA A 58 -12.09 14.67 -10.40
CA ALA A 58 -12.97 15.72 -9.93
C ALA A 58 -12.98 16.91 -10.91
N SER A 59 -11.80 17.31 -11.40
CA SER A 59 -11.63 18.43 -12.33
C SER A 59 -12.24 18.21 -13.72
N THR A 60 -12.37 16.95 -14.15
CA THR A 60 -12.89 16.56 -15.48
C THR A 60 -14.41 16.36 -15.49
N GLY A 61 -15.10 16.70 -14.39
CA GLY A 61 -16.55 16.54 -14.28
C GLY A 61 -16.99 15.10 -14.03
N GLY A 62 -16.14 14.29 -13.39
CA GLY A 62 -16.46 12.90 -13.02
C GLY A 62 -17.58 12.77 -11.99
N ILE A 63 -17.96 13.86 -11.33
CA ILE A 63 -19.10 13.94 -10.40
C ILE A 63 -20.17 14.82 -11.04
N GLN A 64 -21.32 14.24 -11.33
CA GLN A 64 -22.48 14.94 -11.89
C GLN A 64 -23.72 14.63 -11.04
N ASN A 65 -24.52 15.64 -10.71
CA ASN A 65 -25.75 15.49 -9.94
C ASN A 65 -25.58 14.72 -8.60
N GLY A 66 -24.44 14.94 -7.93
CA GLY A 66 -24.13 14.25 -6.66
C GLY A 66 -23.90 12.74 -6.80
N GLN A 67 -23.54 12.26 -7.99
CA GLN A 67 -23.16 10.88 -8.26
C GLN A 67 -21.88 10.85 -9.10
N MET A 68 -21.06 9.81 -8.93
CA MET A 68 -19.97 9.58 -9.90
C MET A 68 -20.57 9.01 -11.17
N THR A 69 -20.09 9.51 -12.31
CA THR A 69 -20.36 8.87 -13.59
C THR A 69 -19.76 7.46 -13.58
N ILE A 70 -20.39 6.52 -14.28
CA ILE A 70 -19.88 5.14 -14.41
C ILE A 70 -18.39 5.10 -14.80
N PRO A 71 -17.91 5.85 -15.82
CA PRO A 71 -16.49 5.85 -16.16
C PRO A 71 -15.61 6.40 -15.03
N ALA A 72 -16.03 7.46 -14.33
CA ALA A 72 -15.30 7.98 -13.19
C ALA A 72 -15.26 6.97 -12.03
N TRP A 73 -16.37 6.25 -11.79
CA TRP A 73 -16.44 5.22 -10.76
C TRP A 73 -15.46 4.06 -11.04
N ILE A 74 -15.40 3.58 -12.28
CA ILE A 74 -14.44 2.55 -12.69
C ILE A 74 -13.00 3.05 -12.56
N ALA A 75 -12.71 4.26 -13.03
CA ALA A 75 -11.37 4.84 -12.93
C ALA A 75 -10.94 5.02 -11.45
N CYS A 76 -11.84 5.46 -10.58
CA CYS A 76 -11.59 5.55 -9.15
C CYS A 76 -11.34 4.18 -8.52
N ALA A 77 -12.14 3.17 -8.88
CA ALA A 77 -11.94 1.81 -8.42
C ALA A 77 -10.54 1.29 -8.78
N PHE A 78 -10.10 1.53 -10.02
CA PHE A 78 -8.78 1.14 -10.50
C PHE A 78 -7.65 1.89 -9.79
N LEU A 79 -7.77 3.22 -9.65
CA LEU A 79 -6.83 4.07 -8.90
C LEU A 79 -6.65 3.57 -7.46
N GLY A 80 -7.75 3.25 -6.79
CA GLY A 80 -7.69 2.72 -5.43
C GLY A 80 -7.09 1.33 -5.33
N CYS A 81 -7.31 0.44 -6.31
CA CYS A 81 -6.62 -0.86 -6.35
C CYS A 81 -5.10 -0.68 -6.49
N VAL A 82 -4.66 0.20 -7.40
CA VAL A 82 -3.22 0.50 -7.56
C VAL A 82 -2.65 1.07 -6.26
N PHE A 83 -3.33 2.05 -5.66
CA PHE A 83 -2.96 2.64 -4.38
C PHE A 83 -2.83 1.57 -3.28
N VAL A 84 -3.87 0.78 -3.04
CA VAL A 84 -3.85 -0.28 -2.02
C VAL A 84 -2.75 -1.30 -2.30
N GLY A 85 -2.52 -1.66 -3.56
CA GLY A 85 -1.41 -2.53 -3.95
C GLY A 85 -0.05 -1.95 -3.55
N MET A 86 0.20 -0.68 -3.87
CA MET A 86 1.43 0.02 -3.47
C MET A 86 1.57 0.14 -1.96
N GLN A 87 0.49 0.47 -1.23
CA GLN A 87 0.50 0.53 0.24
C GLN A 87 0.84 -0.82 0.87
N THR A 88 0.22 -1.90 0.36
CA THR A 88 0.41 -3.26 0.87
C THR A 88 1.83 -3.74 0.65
N LEU A 89 2.40 -3.47 -0.54
CA LEU A 89 3.79 -3.82 -0.86
C LEU A 89 4.80 -2.94 -0.09
N GLY A 90 4.53 -1.64 0.03
CA GLY A 90 5.37 -0.72 0.81
C GLY A 90 5.45 -1.13 2.28
N ALA A 91 4.30 -1.46 2.88
CA ALA A 91 4.23 -1.99 4.23
C ALA A 91 4.99 -3.32 4.37
N ALA A 92 4.83 -4.25 3.41
CA ALA A 92 5.55 -5.52 3.41
C ALA A 92 7.08 -5.33 3.38
N GLN A 93 7.58 -4.38 2.58
CA GLN A 93 9.02 -4.07 2.49
C GLN A 93 9.55 -3.47 3.80
N ILE A 94 8.80 -2.57 4.44
CA ILE A 94 9.18 -1.99 5.73
C ILE A 94 9.23 -3.09 6.80
N LEU A 95 8.22 -3.95 6.88
CA LEU A 95 8.17 -5.07 7.82
C LEU A 95 9.32 -6.06 7.58
N ALA A 96 9.62 -6.39 6.32
CA ALA A 96 10.75 -7.25 5.98
C ALA A 96 12.10 -6.62 6.39
N ALA A 97 12.27 -5.31 6.17
CA ALA A 97 13.48 -4.60 6.59
C ALA A 97 13.64 -4.59 8.12
N LEU A 98 12.55 -4.39 8.87
CA LEU A 98 12.57 -4.43 10.33
C LEU A 98 12.86 -5.85 10.86
N ALA A 99 12.23 -6.88 10.28
CA ALA A 99 12.46 -8.27 10.67
C ALA A 99 13.93 -8.71 10.52
N ASN A 100 14.62 -8.19 9.50
CA ASN A 100 16.04 -8.48 9.26
C ASN A 100 16.99 -7.75 10.21
N GLU A 101 16.57 -6.66 10.86
CA GLU A 101 17.41 -5.93 11.83
C GLU A 101 17.37 -6.54 13.24
N THR A 102 16.28 -7.21 13.61
CA THR A 102 16.10 -7.88 14.91
C THR A 102 17.13 -8.98 15.22
N PRO A 103 17.53 -9.88 14.29
CA PRO A 103 18.52 -10.92 14.61
C PRO A 103 19.93 -10.38 14.87
N ALA A 104 20.34 -9.29 14.21
CA ALA A 104 21.69 -8.71 14.38
C ALA A 104 21.91 -8.09 15.78
N ARG A 105 20.86 -7.52 16.38
CA ARG A 105 20.94 -6.88 17.70
C ARG A 105 20.95 -7.88 18.87
N SER A 106 20.33 -9.04 18.68
CA SER A 106 20.32 -10.10 19.69
C SER A 106 21.69 -10.80 19.81
N GLN A 107 22.42 -10.97 18.70
CA GLN A 107 23.78 -11.55 18.74
C GLN A 107 24.81 -10.62 19.36
N ALA A 108 24.74 -9.31 19.07
CA ALA A 108 25.66 -8.33 19.65
C ALA A 108 25.52 -8.16 21.17
N SER A 109 24.37 -8.51 21.75
CA SER A 109 24.15 -8.48 23.21
C SER A 109 24.69 -9.74 23.88
N GLN A 110 24.60 -10.92 23.24
CA GLN A 110 25.18 -12.16 23.78
C GLN A 110 26.71 -12.17 23.80
N THR A 111 27.38 -11.51 22.84
CA THR A 111 28.85 -11.43 22.86
C THR A 111 29.39 -10.62 24.05
N LYS A 112 28.62 -9.65 24.56
CA LYS A 112 29.06 -8.82 25.71
C LYS A 112 28.84 -9.47 27.08
N GLU A 113 27.93 -10.42 27.19
CA GLU A 113 27.70 -11.17 28.45
C GLU A 113 28.69 -12.34 28.63
N GLY A 114 29.38 -12.79 27.58
CA GLY A 114 30.39 -13.85 27.66
C GLY A 114 31.81 -13.39 28.01
N GLU A 115 32.04 -12.08 28.16
CA GLU A 115 33.34 -11.48 28.49
C GLU A 115 33.44 -10.97 29.94
N GLN A 116 32.45 -11.23 30.79
CA GLN A 116 32.48 -10.96 32.24
C GLN A 116 32.65 -12.24 33.06
#